data_AF-X1U890-F1
#
_entry.id   AF-X1U890-F1
#
_cell.length_a   1.000
_cell.length_b   1.000
_cell.length_c   1.000
_cell.angle_alpha   90.00
_cell.angle_beta   90.00
_cell.angle_gamma   90.00
#
_symmetry.space_group_name_H-M   'P 1'
#
loop_
_entity.id
_entity.type
_entity.pdbx_description
1 polymer ?
#
loop_
_entity_poly.entity_id
_entity_poly.type
_entity_poly.pdbx_seq_one_letter_code
_entity_poly.pdbx_strand_id
1 'polypeptide(L)'
;DETNAEVGDRTNDAIRINAEELSCKIVAEGGNLGLTQKARIEFDLNGGHIYTDFIDNSAGVDCSDHEVNIKILLNNIVTQGELTMKQRNRILQEMTDQVAALVLLDNYRQTQAISLAASSGVKHLDLFARFLQDLEQQDKIDRELECLPEDETITERKSKGKGLTKPEIAVLLAYSKIVLKEQILATDIPDDPYFRKFLVYEFPGYLRGKYYNQMQSHSLKREIIATQISNRLVNEMGAVFIHRMLEESGASVSDIVRAYVISWKVFA
;
A
#
# COMPACT_ATOMS: atom_id res chain seq x y z
N ASP A 1 9.10 -24.93 11.07
CA ASP A 1 10.22 -25.15 10.13
C ASP A 1 11.35 -24.14 10.24
N GLU A 2 11.13 -22.92 10.74
CA GLU A 2 12.21 -21.95 10.97
C GLU A 2 12.85 -22.14 12.36
N THR A 3 14.17 -22.23 12.40
CA THR A 3 14.95 -22.39 13.63
C THR A 3 15.42 -21.05 14.18
N ASN A 4 15.73 -21.00 15.48
CA ASN A 4 16.28 -19.78 16.10
C ASN A 4 17.53 -19.23 15.39
N ALA A 5 18.37 -20.12 14.85
CA ALA A 5 19.58 -19.73 14.14
C ALA A 5 19.31 -19.01 12.81
N GLU A 6 18.19 -19.33 12.15
CA GLU A 6 17.80 -18.77 10.85
C GLU A 6 17.15 -17.38 11.00
N VAL A 7 16.51 -17.08 12.13
CA VAL A 7 15.85 -15.77 12.38
C VAL A 7 16.86 -14.60 12.44
N GLY A 8 18.12 -14.87 12.77
CA GLY A 8 19.17 -13.84 12.81
C GLY A 8 19.14 -12.92 14.03
N ASP A 9 18.18 -13.08 14.95
CA ASP A 9 18.06 -12.32 16.19
C ASP A 9 18.42 -13.17 17.42
N ARG A 10 19.72 -13.34 17.64
CA ARG A 10 20.24 -14.19 18.73
C ARG A 10 19.94 -13.64 20.12
N THR A 11 19.76 -12.33 20.26
CA THR A 11 19.55 -11.68 21.56
C THR A 11 18.22 -12.11 22.18
N ASN A 12 17.23 -12.45 21.35
CA ASN A 12 15.90 -12.86 21.81
C ASN A 12 15.66 -14.37 21.73
N ASP A 13 16.65 -15.20 21.39
CA ASP A 13 16.48 -16.65 21.25
C ASP A 13 15.89 -17.31 22.51
N ALA A 14 16.28 -16.83 23.70
CA ALA A 14 15.83 -17.38 24.99
C ALA A 14 14.38 -17.01 25.35
N ILE A 15 13.81 -16.01 24.67
CA ILE A 15 12.44 -15.51 24.92
C ILE A 15 11.53 -15.63 23.70
N ARG A 16 12.02 -16.19 22.59
CA ARG A 16 11.23 -16.43 21.38
C ARG A 16 10.28 -17.59 21.63
N ILE A 17 9.03 -17.41 21.20
CA ILE A 17 7.97 -18.41 21.24
C ILE A 17 7.48 -18.68 19.82
N ASN A 18 6.90 -19.85 19.60
CA ASN A 18 6.31 -20.21 18.31
C ASN A 18 4.94 -19.53 18.12
N ALA A 19 4.52 -19.38 16.86
CA ALA A 19 3.21 -18.79 16.56
C ALA A 19 2.05 -19.63 17.12
N GLU A 20 2.16 -20.96 17.14
CA GLU A 20 1.19 -21.86 17.78
C GLU A 20 1.03 -21.66 19.30
N GLU A 21 2.02 -21.07 19.98
CA GLU A 21 1.98 -20.80 21.42
C GLU A 21 1.20 -19.49 21.73
N LEU A 22 0.90 -18.69 20.72
CA LEU A 22 0.11 -17.46 20.87
C LEU A 22 -1.35 -17.78 21.19
N SER A 23 -1.79 -17.41 22.40
CA SER A 23 -3.17 -17.62 22.87
C SER A 23 -4.11 -16.44 22.60
N CYS A 24 -3.80 -15.60 21.60
CA CYS A 24 -4.61 -14.45 21.20
C CYS A 24 -5.32 -14.69 19.86
N LYS A 25 -6.33 -13.87 19.56
CA LYS A 25 -7.04 -13.93 18.27
C LYS A 25 -6.46 -12.97 17.24
N ILE A 26 -5.92 -11.85 17.70
CA ILE A 26 -5.45 -10.75 16.84
C ILE A 26 -4.09 -10.30 17.37
N VAL A 27 -3.15 -10.11 16.46
CA VAL A 27 -1.85 -9.48 16.71
C VAL A 27 -1.75 -8.27 15.79
N ALA A 28 -1.22 -7.16 16.32
CA ALA A 28 -0.92 -5.96 15.55
C ALA A 28 0.51 -5.51 15.89
N GLU A 29 1.38 -5.44 14.89
CA GLU A 29 2.78 -5.11 15.04
C GLU A 29 3.02 -3.59 14.96
N GLY A 30 3.09 -2.93 16.12
CA GLY A 30 3.43 -1.50 16.18
C GLY A 30 4.91 -1.18 15.94
N GLY A 31 5.79 -2.17 16.06
CA GLY A 31 7.21 -2.09 15.73
C GLY A 31 7.54 -2.89 14.48
N ASN A 32 8.82 -2.94 14.11
CA ASN A 32 9.29 -3.76 12.99
C ASN A 32 9.71 -5.15 13.48
N LEU A 33 9.41 -6.17 12.68
CA LEU A 33 9.87 -7.54 12.82
C LEU A 33 9.57 -8.15 14.20
N GLY A 34 8.37 -7.90 14.74
CA GLY A 34 7.92 -8.54 15.97
C GLY A 34 7.65 -10.03 15.80
N LEU A 35 7.18 -10.43 14.61
CA LEU A 35 7.09 -11.80 14.16
C LEU A 35 7.87 -11.97 12.85
N THR A 36 8.45 -13.16 12.65
CA THR A 36 8.96 -13.52 11.32
C THR A 36 7.80 -13.70 10.35
N GLN A 37 8.06 -13.55 9.04
CA GLN A 37 7.00 -13.69 8.05
C GLN A 37 6.37 -15.10 8.08
N LYS A 38 7.18 -16.14 8.30
CA LYS A 38 6.70 -17.52 8.48
C LYS A 38 5.79 -17.66 9.71
N ALA A 39 6.14 -17.02 10.83
CA ALA A 39 5.30 -17.01 12.03
C ALA A 39 3.96 -16.29 11.80
N ARG A 40 3.94 -15.18 11.04
CA ARG A 40 2.70 -14.49 10.66
C ARG A 40 1.79 -15.39 9.82
N ILE A 41 2.36 -16.09 8.85
CA ILE A 41 1.63 -17.04 7.98
C ILE A 41 1.09 -18.21 8.80
N GLU A 42 1.89 -18.80 9.68
CA GLU A 42 1.48 -19.89 10.57
C GLU A 42 0.32 -19.45 11.48
N PHE A 43 0.43 -18.27 12.10
CA PHE A 43 -0.62 -17.74 12.96
C PHE A 43 -1.94 -17.53 12.20
N ASP A 44 -1.90 -16.96 11.00
CA ASP A 44 -3.11 -16.76 10.15
C ASP A 44 -3.72 -18.11 9.70
N LEU A 45 -2.89 -19.08 9.32
CA LEU A 45 -3.34 -20.44 8.95
C LEU A 45 -4.01 -21.20 10.10
N ASN A 46 -3.63 -20.89 11.34
CA ASN A 46 -4.21 -21.44 12.57
C ASN A 46 -5.45 -20.65 13.07
N GLY A 47 -5.94 -19.69 12.27
CA GLY A 47 -7.16 -18.93 12.57
C GLY A 47 -6.93 -17.63 13.35
N GLY A 48 -5.67 -17.25 13.56
CA GLY A 48 -5.30 -15.93 14.04
C GLY A 48 -5.53 -14.85 12.98
N HIS A 49 -5.53 -13.60 13.41
CA HIS A 49 -5.60 -12.44 12.53
C HIS A 49 -4.38 -11.57 12.75
N ILE A 50 -3.60 -11.40 11.69
CA ILE A 50 -2.38 -10.59 11.69
C ILE A 50 -2.12 -10.10 10.27
N TYR A 51 -1.49 -8.94 10.14
CA TYR A 51 -0.94 -8.46 8.88
C TYR A 51 0.59 -8.55 8.91
N THR A 52 1.27 -7.89 8.00
CA THR A 52 2.70 -7.62 8.16
C THR A 52 2.88 -6.34 8.98
N ASP A 53 4.02 -6.21 9.65
CA ASP A 53 4.43 -5.01 10.37
C ASP A 53 4.30 -3.74 9.52
N PHE A 54 4.76 -3.78 8.26
CA PHE A 54 4.67 -2.63 7.36
C PHE A 54 3.23 -2.25 6.98
N ILE A 55 2.22 -3.05 7.32
CA ILE A 55 0.82 -2.64 7.26
C ILE A 55 0.39 -2.05 8.60
N ASP A 56 0.66 -2.77 9.70
CA ASP A 56 0.21 -2.39 11.05
C ASP A 56 0.84 -1.08 11.57
N ASN A 57 2.08 -0.78 11.17
CA ASN A 57 2.81 0.42 11.57
C ASN A 57 2.91 1.49 10.46
N SER A 58 2.21 1.30 9.33
CA SER A 58 2.33 2.19 8.14
C SER A 58 1.94 3.64 8.40
N ALA A 59 1.11 3.93 9.40
CA ALA A 59 0.69 5.28 9.75
C ALA A 59 1.86 6.25 10.01
N GLY A 60 2.99 5.76 10.54
CA GLY A 60 4.18 6.59 10.77
C GLY A 60 4.83 7.06 9.47
N VAL A 61 4.95 6.18 8.48
CA VAL A 61 5.49 6.51 7.15
C VAL A 61 4.52 7.44 6.41
N ASP A 62 3.24 7.13 6.45
CA ASP A 62 2.16 7.91 5.82
C ASP A 62 2.08 9.36 6.37
N CYS A 63 2.20 9.53 7.70
CA CYS A 63 2.31 10.85 8.31
C CYS A 63 3.52 11.63 7.76
N SER A 64 4.67 10.97 7.62
CA SER A 64 5.89 11.59 7.11
C SER A 64 5.75 12.01 5.64
N ASP A 65 5.13 11.17 4.81
CA ASP A 65 4.89 11.48 3.39
C ASP A 65 4.02 12.73 3.23
N HIS A 66 2.89 12.80 3.96
CA HIS A 66 2.07 14.01 3.99
C HIS A 66 2.85 15.23 4.48
N GLU A 67 3.59 15.11 5.58
CA GLU A 67 4.37 16.22 6.15
C GLU A 67 5.43 16.73 5.15
N VAL A 68 6.15 15.84 4.47
CA VAL A 68 7.16 16.18 3.46
C VAL A 68 6.51 16.89 2.28
N ASN A 69 5.40 16.38 1.74
CA ASN A 69 4.67 17.02 0.65
C ASN A 69 4.21 18.43 1.04
N ILE A 70 3.66 18.60 2.24
CA ILE A 70 3.24 19.91 2.75
C ILE A 70 4.44 20.86 2.90
N LYS A 71 5.57 20.38 3.44
CA LYS A 71 6.79 21.18 3.59
C LYS A 71 7.32 21.65 2.25
N ILE A 72 7.35 20.80 1.23
CA ILE A 72 7.79 21.16 -0.12
C ILE A 72 6.90 22.27 -0.67
N LEU A 73 5.58 22.11 -0.60
CA LEU A 73 4.62 23.14 -1.03
C LEU A 73 4.85 24.48 -0.31
N LEU A 74 4.87 24.47 1.02
CA LEU A 74 4.96 25.70 1.80
C LEU A 74 6.34 26.37 1.71
N ASN A 75 7.42 25.59 1.59
CA ASN A 75 8.77 26.14 1.42
C ASN A 75 8.90 26.91 0.10
N ASN A 76 8.28 26.45 -0.99
CA ASN A 76 8.26 27.19 -2.24
C ASN A 76 7.60 28.57 -2.08
N ILE A 77 6.48 28.62 -1.36
CA ILE A 77 5.75 29.88 -1.05
C ILE A 77 6.60 30.80 -0.18
N VAL A 78 7.35 30.25 0.78
CA VAL A 78 8.32 31.02 1.58
C VAL A 78 9.42 31.61 0.70
N THR A 79 9.99 30.82 -0.21
CA THR A 79 11.03 31.28 -1.14
C THR A 79 10.53 32.41 -2.05
N GLN A 80 9.24 32.40 -2.41
CA GLN A 80 8.59 33.47 -3.19
C GLN A 80 8.28 34.73 -2.36
N GLY A 81 8.49 34.70 -1.04
CA GLY A 81 8.26 35.82 -0.14
C GLY A 81 6.79 36.01 0.29
N GLU A 82 5.89 35.11 -0.11
CA GLU A 82 4.46 35.17 0.22
C GLU A 82 4.15 34.66 1.63
N LEU A 83 5.07 33.90 2.23
CA LEU A 83 4.94 33.34 3.58
C LEU A 83 6.25 33.48 4.35
N THR A 84 6.17 33.86 5.63
CA THR A 84 7.33 33.79 6.53
C THR A 84 7.52 32.38 7.09
N MET A 85 8.74 32.02 7.47
CA MET A 85 8.98 30.72 8.14
C MET A 85 8.16 30.54 9.42
N LYS A 86 7.92 31.62 10.18
CA LYS A 86 7.09 31.57 11.38
C LYS A 86 5.63 31.22 11.04
N GLN A 87 5.08 31.81 9.98
CA GLN A 87 3.73 31.47 9.51
C GLN A 87 3.67 30.05 8.95
N ARG A 88 4.71 29.60 8.24
CA ARG A 88 4.81 28.23 7.72
C ARG A 88 4.73 27.19 8.83
N ASN A 89 5.52 27.35 9.88
CA ASN A 89 5.56 26.41 11.00
C ASN A 89 4.23 26.38 11.77
N ARG A 90 3.57 27.54 11.90
CA ARG A 90 2.23 27.61 12.47
C ARG A 90 1.21 26.85 11.64
N ILE A 91 1.22 27.01 10.31
CA ILE A 91 0.33 26.28 9.40
C ILE A 91 0.55 24.77 9.52
N LEU A 92 1.80 24.30 9.54
CA LEU A 92 2.12 22.88 9.73
C LEU A 92 1.50 22.32 11.01
N GLN A 93 1.65 23.04 12.13
CA GLN A 93 1.08 22.63 13.41
C GLN A 93 -0.45 22.59 13.38
N GLU A 94 -1.09 23.59 12.76
CA GLU A 94 -2.56 23.67 12.64
C GLU A 94 -3.16 22.56 11.77
N MET A 95 -2.36 21.85 10.97
CA MET A 95 -2.82 20.79 10.07
C MET A 95 -2.84 19.39 10.69
N THR A 96 -2.33 19.23 11.91
CA THR A 96 -2.16 17.92 12.59
C THR A 96 -3.40 17.03 12.49
N ASP A 97 -4.57 17.52 12.88
CA ASP A 97 -5.80 16.72 12.89
C ASP A 97 -6.27 16.32 11.49
N GLN A 98 -6.04 17.18 10.50
CA GLN A 98 -6.40 16.88 9.11
C GLN A 98 -5.44 15.86 8.49
N VAL A 99 -4.14 15.93 8.81
CA VAL A 99 -3.18 14.90 8.39
C VAL A 99 -3.52 13.57 9.04
N ALA A 100 -3.81 13.55 10.35
CA ALA A 100 -4.23 12.33 11.04
C ALA A 100 -5.48 11.71 10.41
N ALA A 101 -6.47 12.52 10.01
CA ALA A 101 -7.66 12.02 9.32
C ALA A 101 -7.37 11.41 7.94
N LEU A 102 -6.42 11.97 7.19
CA LEU A 102 -5.99 11.40 5.89
C LEU A 102 -5.29 10.06 6.10
N VAL A 103 -4.36 10.00 7.05
CA VAL A 103 -3.60 8.79 7.40
C VAL A 103 -4.52 7.66 7.84
N LEU A 104 -5.44 7.95 8.77
CA LEU A 104 -6.41 6.96 9.25
C LEU A 104 -7.28 6.43 8.11
N LEU A 105 -7.69 7.29 7.17
CA LEU A 105 -8.49 6.86 6.04
C LEU A 105 -7.71 5.95 5.08
N ASP A 106 -6.44 6.24 4.79
CA ASP A 106 -5.63 5.39 3.91
C ASP A 106 -5.34 4.03 4.55
N ASN A 107 -4.94 4.03 5.82
CA ASN A 107 -4.66 2.82 6.61
C ASN A 107 -5.90 1.92 6.75
N TYR A 108 -7.09 2.53 6.94
CA TYR A 108 -8.35 1.80 6.99
C TYR A 108 -8.67 1.12 5.64
N ARG A 109 -8.49 1.83 4.52
CA ARG A 109 -8.75 1.27 3.18
C ARG A 109 -7.77 0.16 2.83
N GLN A 110 -6.49 0.33 3.17
CA GLN A 110 -5.46 -0.69 2.92
C GLN A 110 -5.76 -2.00 3.66
N THR A 111 -6.06 -1.94 4.96
CA THR A 111 -6.40 -3.12 5.75
C THR A 111 -7.73 -3.76 5.31
N GLN A 112 -8.71 -2.95 4.91
CA GLN A 112 -9.95 -3.42 4.31
C GLN A 112 -9.71 -4.21 3.01
N ALA A 113 -8.84 -3.70 2.13
CA ALA A 113 -8.51 -4.36 0.87
C ALA A 113 -7.93 -5.76 1.09
N ILE A 114 -6.99 -5.88 2.05
CA ILE A 114 -6.37 -7.16 2.43
C ILE A 114 -7.43 -8.12 2.99
N SER A 115 -8.26 -7.65 3.93
CA SER A 115 -9.32 -8.47 4.52
C SER A 115 -10.33 -8.97 3.49
N LEU A 116 -10.75 -8.11 2.55
CA LEU A 116 -11.68 -8.48 1.49
C LEU A 116 -11.07 -9.53 0.55
N ALA A 117 -9.81 -9.32 0.15
CA ALA A 117 -9.07 -10.28 -0.66
C ALA A 117 -8.95 -11.64 0.04
N ALA A 118 -8.58 -11.67 1.32
CA ALA A 118 -8.47 -12.90 2.10
C ALA A 118 -9.82 -13.62 2.22
N SER A 119 -10.92 -12.88 2.41
CA SER A 119 -12.27 -13.45 2.50
C SER A 119 -12.76 -14.11 1.21
N SER A 120 -12.15 -13.80 0.06
CA SER A 120 -12.47 -14.41 -1.23
C SER A 120 -11.93 -15.85 -1.34
N GLY A 121 -11.04 -16.26 -0.42
CA GLY A 121 -10.49 -17.61 -0.33
C GLY A 121 -9.86 -18.07 -1.64
N VAL A 122 -10.28 -19.22 -2.14
CA VAL A 122 -9.71 -19.84 -3.36
C VAL A 122 -10.11 -19.13 -4.66
N LYS A 123 -11.11 -18.24 -4.66
CA LYS A 123 -11.67 -17.65 -5.90
C LYS A 123 -10.65 -16.86 -6.71
N HIS A 124 -9.73 -16.17 -6.03
CA HIS A 124 -8.71 -15.35 -6.68
C HIS A 124 -7.31 -15.99 -6.64
N LEU A 125 -7.21 -17.23 -6.15
CA LEU A 125 -5.91 -17.86 -5.92
C LEU A 125 -5.11 -18.05 -7.22
N ASP A 126 -5.79 -18.41 -8.31
CA ASP A 126 -5.15 -18.53 -9.63
C ASP A 126 -4.69 -17.17 -10.19
N LEU A 127 -5.38 -16.08 -9.85
CA LEU A 127 -4.97 -14.72 -10.24
C LEU A 127 -3.76 -14.28 -9.42
N PHE A 128 -3.72 -14.58 -8.13
CA PHE A 128 -2.55 -14.31 -7.29
C PHE A 128 -1.33 -15.11 -7.75
N ALA A 129 -1.51 -16.39 -8.10
CA ALA A 129 -0.42 -17.23 -8.60
C ALA A 129 0.18 -16.68 -9.90
N ARG A 130 -0.66 -16.32 -10.88
CA ARG A 130 -0.16 -15.69 -12.12
C ARG A 130 0.54 -14.35 -11.85
N PHE A 131 -0.03 -13.53 -10.97
CA PHE A 131 0.61 -12.26 -10.63
C PHE A 131 1.98 -12.45 -9.95
N LEU A 132 2.14 -13.46 -9.09
CA LEU A 132 3.45 -13.81 -8.51
C LEU A 132 4.45 -14.21 -9.60
N GLN A 133 4.06 -15.14 -10.48
CA GLN A 133 4.90 -15.60 -11.58
C GLN A 133 5.35 -14.44 -12.47
N ASP A 134 4.44 -13.52 -12.79
CA ASP A 134 4.73 -12.36 -13.61
C ASP A 134 5.67 -11.37 -12.92
N LEU A 135 5.53 -11.17 -11.60
CA LEU A 135 6.46 -10.34 -10.83
C LEU A 135 7.86 -10.96 -10.79
N GLU A 136 7.96 -12.28 -10.61
CA GLU A 136 9.24 -13.00 -10.63
C GLU A 136 9.90 -12.93 -12.01
N GLN A 137 9.13 -13.14 -13.09
CA GLN A 137 9.63 -13.07 -14.46
C GLN A 137 10.17 -11.67 -14.81
N GLN A 138 9.65 -10.63 -14.14
CA GLN A 138 10.10 -9.25 -14.30
C GLN A 138 11.22 -8.86 -13.33
N ASP A 139 11.77 -9.81 -12.57
CA ASP A 139 12.77 -9.59 -11.51
C ASP A 139 12.29 -8.55 -10.47
N LYS A 140 10.97 -8.46 -10.24
CA LYS A 140 10.36 -7.50 -9.31
C LYS A 140 10.19 -8.06 -7.92
N ILE A 141 10.17 -9.38 -7.75
CA ILE A 141 9.99 -10.04 -6.45
C ILE A 141 10.86 -11.29 -6.38
N ASP A 142 11.29 -11.62 -5.16
CA ASP A 142 11.89 -12.90 -4.80
C ASP A 142 10.93 -13.56 -3.78
N ARG A 143 10.25 -14.63 -4.18
CA ARG A 143 9.25 -15.29 -3.32
C ARG A 143 9.87 -15.91 -2.08
N GLU A 144 11.09 -16.45 -2.19
CA GLU A 144 11.77 -17.05 -1.05
C GLU A 144 12.10 -15.98 -0.01
N LEU A 145 12.64 -14.83 -0.46
CA LEU A 145 12.95 -13.69 0.39
C LEU A 145 11.71 -13.13 1.09
N GLU A 146 10.59 -13.04 0.37
CA GLU A 146 9.31 -12.54 0.90
C GLU A 146 8.50 -13.62 1.64
N CYS A 147 9.03 -14.85 1.74
CA CYS A 147 8.37 -16.02 2.30
C CYS A 147 6.97 -16.27 1.69
N LEU A 148 6.83 -16.04 0.39
CA LEU A 148 5.62 -16.29 -0.38
C LEU A 148 5.57 -17.76 -0.84
N PRO A 149 4.37 -18.36 -0.92
CA PRO A 149 4.25 -19.79 -1.20
C PRO A 149 4.57 -20.08 -2.67
N GLU A 150 5.33 -21.15 -2.95
CA GLU A 150 5.55 -21.68 -4.30
C GLU A 150 4.28 -22.26 -4.95
N ASP A 151 4.29 -22.48 -6.26
CA ASP A 151 3.12 -22.92 -7.04
C ASP A 151 2.55 -24.26 -6.54
N GLU A 152 3.44 -25.15 -6.09
CA GLU A 152 3.09 -26.43 -5.47
C GLU A 152 2.31 -26.23 -4.16
N THR A 153 2.77 -25.29 -3.32
CA THR A 153 2.11 -24.93 -2.06
C THR A 153 0.75 -24.26 -2.33
N ILE A 154 0.68 -23.38 -3.34
CA ILE A 154 -0.58 -22.75 -3.77
C ILE A 154 -1.58 -23.83 -4.22
N THR A 155 -1.13 -24.80 -5.02
CA THR A 155 -1.96 -25.90 -5.52
C THR A 155 -2.46 -26.78 -4.37
N GLU A 156 -1.59 -27.12 -3.41
CA GLU A 156 -1.95 -27.87 -2.22
C GLU A 156 -3.00 -27.13 -1.40
N ARG A 157 -2.79 -25.85 -1.10
CA ARG A 157 -3.75 -25.01 -0.36
C ARG A 157 -5.10 -24.94 -1.08
N LYS A 158 -5.10 -24.78 -2.40
CA LYS A 158 -6.31 -24.78 -3.23
C LYS A 158 -7.12 -26.07 -3.05
N SER A 159 -6.45 -27.23 -3.08
CA SER A 159 -7.10 -28.54 -2.88
C SER A 159 -7.75 -28.69 -1.50
N LYS A 160 -7.21 -27.98 -0.49
CA LYS A 160 -7.71 -27.92 0.88
C LYS A 160 -8.72 -26.77 1.11
N GLY A 161 -9.11 -26.05 0.06
CA GLY A 161 -10.02 -24.90 0.17
C GLY A 161 -9.42 -23.67 0.85
N LYS A 162 -8.08 -23.59 0.97
CA LYS A 162 -7.36 -22.47 1.57
C LYS A 162 -6.82 -21.52 0.50
N GLY A 163 -6.95 -20.22 0.72
CA GLY A 163 -6.36 -19.18 -0.12
C GLY A 163 -4.97 -18.75 0.36
N LEU A 164 -4.51 -17.59 -0.11
CA LEU A 164 -3.40 -16.88 0.53
C LEU A 164 -3.85 -16.30 1.88
N THR A 165 -2.90 -16.23 2.80
CA THR A 165 -3.05 -15.61 4.13
C THR A 165 -3.02 -14.09 4.04
N LYS A 166 -3.47 -13.39 5.09
CA LYS A 166 -3.43 -11.92 5.12
C LYS A 166 -2.00 -11.35 4.99
N PRO A 167 -0.96 -11.91 5.63
CA PRO A 167 0.42 -11.45 5.45
C PRO A 167 0.93 -11.62 4.01
N GLU A 168 0.59 -12.72 3.33
CA GLU A 168 0.98 -12.93 1.93
C GLU A 168 0.26 -11.93 1.00
N ILE A 169 -1.04 -11.67 1.25
CA ILE A 169 -1.81 -10.67 0.49
C ILE A 169 -1.28 -9.26 0.74
N ALA A 170 -0.83 -8.94 1.96
CA ALA A 170 -0.23 -7.66 2.30
C ALA A 170 1.02 -7.37 1.44
N VAL A 171 1.89 -8.37 1.27
CA VAL A 171 3.06 -8.28 0.37
C VAL A 171 2.61 -8.04 -1.07
N LEU A 172 1.67 -8.84 -1.58
CA LEU A 172 1.14 -8.67 -2.95
C LEU A 172 0.51 -7.28 -3.19
N LEU A 173 -0.21 -6.75 -2.19
CA LEU A 173 -0.80 -5.42 -2.27
C LEU A 173 0.29 -4.33 -2.37
N ALA A 174 1.38 -4.46 -1.60
CA ALA A 174 2.51 -3.53 -1.64
C ALA A 174 3.21 -3.54 -3.00
N TYR A 175 3.57 -4.73 -3.51
CA TYR A 175 4.21 -4.88 -4.83
C TYR A 175 3.30 -4.38 -5.96
N SER A 176 1.99 -4.64 -5.88
CA SER A 176 1.02 -4.11 -6.84
C SER A 176 1.01 -2.58 -6.87
N LYS A 177 1.03 -1.92 -5.71
CA LYS A 177 1.12 -0.44 -5.63
C LYS A 177 2.42 0.09 -6.22
N ILE A 178 3.55 -0.55 -5.91
CA ILE A 178 4.88 -0.16 -6.42
C ILE A 178 4.90 -0.24 -7.94
N VAL A 179 4.56 -1.40 -8.50
CA VAL A 179 4.58 -1.62 -9.96
C VAL A 179 3.60 -0.69 -10.66
N LEU A 180 2.38 -0.54 -10.15
CA LEU A 180 1.38 0.34 -10.75
C LEU A 180 1.81 1.80 -10.72
N LYS A 181 2.44 2.27 -9.63
CA LYS A 181 2.97 3.63 -9.54
C LYS A 181 4.03 3.88 -10.62
N GLU A 182 4.98 2.96 -10.80
CA GLU A 182 6.00 3.04 -11.85
C GLU A 182 5.36 3.09 -13.24
N GLN A 183 4.38 2.22 -13.49
CA GLN A 183 3.66 2.17 -14.75
C GLN A 183 2.88 3.46 -15.02
N ILE A 184 2.21 4.04 -14.02
CA ILE A 184 1.50 5.33 -14.16
C ILE A 184 2.50 6.45 -14.46
N LEU A 185 3.64 6.49 -13.79
CA LEU A 185 4.68 7.50 -14.02
C LEU A 185 5.25 7.46 -15.44
N ALA A 186 5.24 6.30 -16.09
CA ALA A 186 5.65 6.12 -17.48
C ALA A 186 4.60 6.58 -18.52
N THR A 187 3.42 7.04 -18.07
CA THR A 187 2.33 7.50 -18.94
C THR A 187 2.13 9.02 -18.89
N ASP A 188 1.16 9.51 -19.66
CA ASP A 188 0.69 10.89 -19.68
C ASP A 188 -0.33 11.21 -18.57
N ILE A 189 -0.80 10.20 -17.82
CA ILE A 189 -1.79 10.35 -16.74
C ILE A 189 -1.40 11.45 -15.73
N PRO A 190 -0.14 11.55 -15.25
CA PRO A 190 0.21 12.58 -14.28
C PRO A 190 0.21 14.01 -14.85
N ASP A 191 0.26 14.17 -16.18
CA ASP A 191 0.24 15.47 -16.85
C ASP A 191 -1.17 15.93 -17.25
N ASP A 192 -2.09 14.97 -17.39
CA ASP A 192 -3.47 15.22 -17.77
C ASP A 192 -4.16 16.17 -16.76
N PRO A 193 -4.72 17.32 -17.21
CA PRO A 193 -5.37 18.28 -16.35
C PRO A 193 -6.45 17.71 -15.44
N TYR A 194 -7.15 16.67 -15.87
CA TYR A 194 -8.20 16.03 -15.09
C TYR A 194 -7.65 15.36 -13.83
N PHE A 195 -6.46 14.74 -13.91
CA PHE A 195 -5.86 14.00 -12.81
C PHE A 195 -5.17 14.89 -11.77
N ARG A 196 -5.03 16.20 -12.02
CA ARG A 196 -4.55 17.19 -11.04
C ARG A 196 -5.38 17.22 -9.76
N LYS A 197 -6.62 16.74 -9.77
CA LYS A 197 -7.44 16.59 -8.57
C LYS A 197 -6.79 15.66 -7.53
N PHE A 198 -6.08 14.61 -7.97
CA PHE A 198 -5.44 13.64 -7.09
C PHE A 198 -4.26 14.27 -6.34
N LEU A 199 -3.55 15.21 -6.96
CA LEU A 199 -2.59 16.07 -6.28
C LEU A 199 -3.25 16.89 -5.17
N VAL A 200 -4.43 17.44 -5.42
CA VAL A 200 -5.10 18.31 -4.45
C VAL A 200 -5.65 17.49 -3.28
N TYR A 201 -6.12 16.27 -3.52
CA TYR A 201 -6.63 15.37 -2.48
C TYR A 201 -5.56 14.90 -1.49
N GLU A 202 -4.29 14.89 -1.90
CA GLU A 202 -3.14 14.63 -1.01
C GLU A 202 -3.07 15.63 0.16
N PHE A 203 -3.40 16.90 -0.07
CA PHE A 203 -3.22 17.93 0.95
C PHE A 203 -4.43 18.11 1.85
N PRO A 204 -4.27 18.57 3.10
CA PRO A 204 -5.39 18.96 3.96
C PRO A 204 -6.27 20.06 3.36
N GLY A 205 -7.57 20.02 3.68
CA GLY A 205 -8.59 20.90 3.13
C GLY A 205 -8.27 22.39 3.23
N TYR A 206 -7.62 22.82 4.32
CA TYR A 206 -7.14 24.19 4.47
C TYR A 206 -6.21 24.63 3.33
N LEU A 207 -5.23 23.79 2.96
CA LEU A 207 -4.29 24.11 1.89
C LEU A 207 -4.95 24.02 0.52
N ARG A 208 -5.89 23.08 0.32
CA ARG A 208 -6.62 22.94 -0.95
C ARG A 208 -7.30 24.24 -1.36
N GLY A 209 -7.91 24.95 -0.42
CA GLY A 209 -8.58 26.22 -0.70
C GLY A 209 -7.60 27.38 -0.93
N LYS A 210 -6.55 27.45 -0.11
CA LYS A 210 -5.66 28.63 -0.07
C LYS A 210 -4.53 28.59 -1.10
N TYR A 211 -3.99 27.41 -1.40
CA TYR A 211 -2.77 27.23 -2.20
C TYR A 211 -2.98 26.32 -3.42
N TYR A 212 -4.21 26.23 -3.92
CA TYR A 212 -4.57 25.41 -5.08
C TYR A 212 -3.65 25.63 -6.30
N ASN A 213 -3.34 26.89 -6.60
CA ASN A 213 -2.51 27.26 -7.74
C ASN A 213 -1.06 26.86 -7.52
N GLN A 214 -0.52 27.08 -6.32
CA GLN A 214 0.85 26.73 -5.95
C GLN A 214 1.06 25.21 -5.96
N MET A 215 0.05 24.42 -5.61
CA MET A 215 0.09 22.95 -5.77
C MET A 215 0.38 22.54 -7.22
N GLN A 216 -0.10 23.27 -8.23
CA GLN A 216 0.14 22.91 -9.63
C GLN A 216 1.62 22.99 -10.04
N SER A 217 2.41 23.75 -9.27
CA SER A 217 3.86 23.91 -9.38
C SER A 217 4.65 23.05 -8.38
N HIS A 218 4.00 22.11 -7.69
CA HIS A 218 4.68 21.20 -6.77
C HIS A 218 5.72 20.36 -7.51
N SER A 219 6.95 20.28 -6.97
CA SER A 219 8.05 19.57 -7.62
C SER A 219 7.79 18.07 -7.78
N LEU A 220 7.09 17.48 -6.81
CA LEU A 220 6.69 16.06 -6.82
C LEU A 220 5.27 15.83 -7.37
N LYS A 221 4.76 16.75 -8.21
CA LYS A 221 3.37 16.66 -8.69
C LYS A 221 3.06 15.31 -9.34
N ARG A 222 3.97 14.82 -10.20
CA ARG A 222 3.76 13.58 -10.95
C ARG A 222 3.72 12.38 -10.01
N GLU A 223 4.66 12.34 -9.08
CA GLU A 223 4.86 11.28 -8.09
C GLU A 223 3.69 11.19 -7.13
N ILE A 224 3.18 12.33 -6.66
CA ILE A 224 1.99 12.39 -5.79
C ILE A 224 0.76 11.88 -6.55
N ILE A 225 0.53 12.35 -7.78
CA ILE A 225 -0.62 11.91 -8.59
C ILE A 225 -0.56 10.39 -8.81
N ALA A 226 0.60 9.87 -9.22
CA ALA A 226 0.77 8.44 -9.46
C ALA A 226 0.53 7.62 -8.17
N THR A 227 1.09 8.06 -7.04
CA THR A 227 0.93 7.39 -5.74
C THR A 227 -0.53 7.39 -5.27
N GLN A 228 -1.21 8.53 -5.39
CA GLN A 228 -2.62 8.66 -5.00
C GLN A 228 -3.55 7.80 -5.86
N ILE A 229 -3.29 7.73 -7.17
CA ILE A 229 -4.07 6.86 -8.07
C ILE A 229 -3.77 5.39 -7.78
N SER A 230 -2.50 5.00 -7.63
CA SER A 230 -2.12 3.61 -7.38
C SER A 230 -2.69 3.11 -6.06
N ASN A 231 -2.57 3.89 -4.99
CA ASN A 231 -3.12 3.54 -3.68
C ASN A 231 -4.62 3.36 -3.76
N ARG A 232 -5.34 4.32 -4.36
CA ARG A 232 -6.79 4.25 -4.46
C ARG A 232 -7.25 3.03 -5.26
N LEU A 233 -6.68 2.84 -6.45
CA LEU A 233 -7.09 1.79 -7.36
C LEU A 233 -6.83 0.41 -6.76
N VAL A 234 -5.65 0.19 -6.17
CA VAL A 234 -5.31 -1.09 -5.53
C VAL A 234 -6.15 -1.32 -4.27
N ASN A 235 -6.38 -0.29 -3.44
CA ASN A 235 -7.20 -0.43 -2.24
C ASN A 235 -8.67 -0.75 -2.57
N GLU A 236 -9.23 -0.22 -3.67
CA GLU A 236 -10.64 -0.45 -4.03
C GLU A 236 -10.84 -1.70 -4.89
N MET A 237 -9.94 -1.97 -5.84
CA MET A 237 -10.12 -3.03 -6.83
C MET A 237 -9.33 -4.31 -6.51
N GLY A 238 -8.37 -4.24 -5.58
CA GLY A 238 -7.50 -5.34 -5.17
C GLY A 238 -6.18 -5.42 -5.95
N ALA A 239 -5.23 -6.17 -5.38
CA ALA A 239 -3.84 -6.24 -5.85
C ALA A 239 -3.67 -6.72 -7.30
N VAL A 240 -4.54 -7.61 -7.78
CA VAL A 240 -4.40 -8.25 -9.11
C VAL A 240 -5.27 -7.59 -10.18
N PHE A 241 -6.00 -6.52 -9.87
CA PHE A 241 -6.96 -5.95 -10.80
C PHE A 241 -6.29 -5.39 -12.07
N ILE A 242 -5.21 -4.60 -11.92
CA ILE A 242 -4.51 -4.02 -13.08
C ILE A 242 -3.93 -5.12 -13.95
N HIS A 243 -3.23 -6.07 -13.33
CA HIS A 243 -2.63 -7.21 -14.01
C HIS A 243 -3.68 -7.96 -14.84
N ARG A 244 -4.82 -8.33 -14.22
CA ARG A 244 -5.93 -8.97 -14.92
C ARG A 244 -6.48 -8.12 -16.08
N MET A 245 -6.67 -6.82 -15.87
CA MET A 245 -7.19 -5.94 -16.91
C MET A 245 -6.23 -5.82 -18.10
N LEU A 246 -4.91 -5.82 -17.85
CA LEU A 246 -3.90 -5.82 -18.92
C LEU A 246 -4.00 -7.12 -19.74
N GLU A 247 -4.05 -8.28 -19.09
CA GLU A 247 -4.16 -9.59 -19.75
C GLU A 247 -5.46 -9.75 -20.55
N GLU A 248 -6.61 -9.46 -19.92
CA GLU A 248 -7.92 -9.78 -20.47
C GLU A 248 -8.36 -8.79 -21.55
N SER A 249 -7.96 -7.52 -21.46
CA SER A 249 -8.39 -6.47 -22.40
C SER A 249 -7.34 -6.07 -23.43
N GLY A 250 -6.05 -6.32 -23.17
CA GLY A 250 -4.94 -5.79 -23.98
C GLY A 250 -4.84 -4.26 -23.98
N ALA A 251 -5.58 -3.56 -23.11
CA ALA A 251 -5.55 -2.11 -23.00
C ALA A 251 -4.28 -1.62 -22.32
N SER A 252 -3.89 -0.36 -22.54
CA SER A 252 -2.77 0.23 -21.84
C SER A 252 -3.11 0.51 -20.36
N VAL A 253 -2.10 0.60 -19.50
CA VAL A 253 -2.28 1.05 -18.10
C VAL A 253 -3.02 2.39 -18.05
N SER A 254 -2.70 3.30 -18.97
CA SER A 254 -3.33 4.62 -19.04
C SER A 254 -4.83 4.54 -19.36
N ASP A 255 -5.24 3.62 -20.24
CA ASP A 255 -6.66 3.41 -20.58
C ASP A 255 -7.42 2.78 -19.42
N ILE A 256 -6.81 1.79 -18.74
CA ILE A 256 -7.40 1.13 -17.58
C ILE A 256 -7.61 2.14 -16.45
N VAL A 257 -6.61 2.97 -16.17
CA VAL A 257 -6.72 4.04 -15.15
C VAL A 257 -7.82 5.04 -15.51
N ARG A 258 -7.91 5.48 -16.78
CA ARG A 258 -9.00 6.36 -17.23
C ARG A 258 -10.37 5.71 -17.06
N ALA A 259 -10.51 4.45 -17.48
CA ALA A 259 -11.75 3.70 -17.36
C ALA A 259 -12.19 3.54 -15.90
N TYR A 260 -11.24 3.22 -15.01
CA TYR A 260 -11.47 3.16 -13.57
C TYR A 260 -11.95 4.52 -13.02
N VAL A 261 -11.24 5.62 -13.32
CA VAL A 261 -11.60 6.94 -12.78
C VAL A 261 -12.93 7.46 -13.35
N ILE A 262 -13.25 7.16 -14.62
CA ILE A 262 -14.57 7.46 -15.20
C ILE A 262 -15.66 6.69 -14.46
N SER A 263 -15.48 5.38 -14.27
CA SER A 263 -16.46 4.53 -13.58
C SER A 263 -16.67 5.00 -12.14
N TRP A 264 -15.58 5.28 -11.43
CA TRP A 264 -15.62 5.86 -10.10
C TRP A 264 -16.41 7.17 -10.07
N LYS A 265 -16.17 8.08 -11.04
CA LYS A 265 -16.85 9.37 -11.06
C LYS A 265 -18.36 9.29 -11.34
N VAL A 266 -18.80 8.27 -12.07
CA VAL A 266 -20.20 8.07 -12.45
C VAL A 266 -20.99 7.38 -11.34
N PHE A 267 -20.38 6.42 -10.62
CA PHE A 267 -21.11 5.51 -9.73
C PHE A 267 -20.81 5.67 -8.23
N ALA A 268 -19.74 6.37 -7.84
CA ALA A 268 -19.39 6.61 -6.44
C ALA A 268 -19.79 8.01 -5.95
#